data_AF-A0A355SGT8-F1
#
_entry.id   AF-A0A355SGT8-F1
#
_cell.length_a   1.000
_cell.length_b   1.000
_cell.length_c   1.000
_cell.angle_alpha   90.00
_cell.angle_beta   90.00
_cell.angle_gamma   90.00
#
_symmetry.space_group_name_H-M   'P 1'
#
loop_
_entity.id
_entity.type
_entity.pdbx_description
1 polymer ?
#
loop_
_entity_poly.entity_id
_entity_poly.type
_entity_poly.pdbx_seq_one_letter_code
_entity_poly.pdbx_strand_id
1 'polypeptide(L)'
;KFKFDPTDTIDDVAEKVNVAIEESKKDQTDDTDATAKIIGACPGFIIRFIVWFMGFLDYHRKMPKTIYKASPFHTSIFITDLGSLGIEPVYHHIYNFGTTSIFIAFGTKHKEKVIDKDNNIVERKFINLRIVGDERIVDGFYFASAFKLFKKLMMHPEALEVPPEKVIEDME
;
A
#
# COMPACT_ATOMS: atom_id res chain seq x y z
N LYS A 1 6.00 1.15 8.11
CA LYS A 1 5.83 -0.10 7.31
C LYS A 1 5.75 -1.26 8.27
N PHE A 2 4.93 -2.28 8.01
CA PHE A 2 4.82 -3.47 8.84
C PHE A 2 4.59 -4.70 7.94
N LYS A 3 4.65 -5.90 8.54
CA LYS A 3 4.50 -7.18 7.82
C LYS A 3 3.21 -7.85 8.27
N PHE A 4 2.66 -8.66 7.37
CA PHE A 4 1.53 -9.55 7.64
C PHE A 4 2.04 -10.97 7.74
N ASP A 5 1.47 -11.73 8.67
CA ASP A 5 1.67 -13.16 8.77
C ASP A 5 0.54 -13.87 8.00
N PRO A 6 0.80 -14.99 7.31
CA PRO A 6 -0.23 -15.68 6.51
C PRO A 6 -1.46 -16.16 7.30
N THR A 7 -1.33 -16.24 8.63
CA THR A 7 -2.38 -16.66 9.55
C THR A 7 -3.10 -15.50 10.22
N ASP A 8 -2.72 -14.24 9.94
CA ASP A 8 -3.34 -13.06 10.52
C ASP A 8 -4.83 -13.00 10.18
N THR A 9 -5.66 -12.78 11.21
CA THR A 9 -7.07 -12.43 11.05
C THR A 9 -7.25 -10.93 10.79
N ILE A 10 -8.46 -10.51 10.45
CA ILE A 10 -8.78 -9.09 10.27
C ILE A 10 -8.55 -8.27 11.54
N ASP A 11 -8.74 -8.86 12.72
CA ASP A 11 -8.52 -8.20 14.00
C ASP A 11 -7.02 -8.03 14.28
N ASP A 12 -6.21 -9.06 14.02
CA ASP A 12 -4.74 -8.98 14.13
C ASP A 12 -4.18 -7.90 13.19
N VAL A 13 -4.69 -7.85 11.96
CA VAL A 13 -4.32 -6.83 10.98
C VAL A 13 -4.71 -5.43 11.47
N ALA A 14 -5.92 -5.26 12.02
CA ALA A 14 -6.38 -3.98 12.52
C ALA A 14 -5.52 -3.49 13.70
N GLU A 15 -5.13 -4.38 14.61
CA GLU A 15 -4.21 -4.07 15.70
C GLU A 15 -2.84 -3.64 15.18
N LYS A 16 -2.22 -4.42 14.27
CA LYS A 16 -0.93 -4.09 13.66
C LYS A 16 -0.95 -2.73 12.95
N VAL A 17 -2.04 -2.42 12.24
CA VAL A 17 -2.24 -1.11 11.59
C VAL A 17 -2.32 0.01 12.63
N ASN A 18 -3.12 -0.16 13.69
CA ASN A 18 -3.30 0.87 14.71
C ASN A 18 -1.98 1.18 15.44
N VAL A 19 -1.22 0.14 15.82
CA VAL A 19 0.11 0.31 16.42
C VAL A 19 1.03 1.09 15.49
N ALA A 20 1.11 0.72 14.20
CA ALA A 20 1.94 1.42 13.23
C ALA A 20 1.53 2.90 13.03
N ILE A 21 0.24 3.21 13.12
CA ILE A 21 -0.27 4.59 13.06
C ILE A 21 0.15 5.38 14.31
N GLU A 22 0.04 4.78 15.50
CA GLU A 22 0.42 5.43 16.75
C GLU A 22 1.92 5.71 16.83
N GLU A 23 2.76 4.77 16.40
CA GLU A 23 4.21 4.96 16.28
C GLU A 23 4.54 6.09 15.30
N SER A 24 3.91 6.08 14.12
CA SER A 24 4.15 7.11 13.10
C SER A 24 3.77 8.52 13.56
N LYS A 25 2.77 8.65 14.44
CA LYS A 25 2.38 9.96 15.03
C LYS A 25 3.39 10.47 16.05
N LYS A 26 4.10 9.58 16.76
CA LYS A 26 5.11 9.96 17.77
C LYS A 26 6.40 10.45 17.12
N ASP A 27 6.79 9.87 15.98
CA ASP A 27 8.05 10.19 15.31
C ASP A 27 8.04 11.50 14.48
N GLN A 28 6.86 12.09 14.23
CA GLN A 28 6.73 13.24 13.33
C GLN A 28 7.23 14.58 13.89
N THR A 29 7.47 14.70 15.20
CA THR A 29 7.66 16.03 15.81
C THR A 29 9.06 16.64 15.63
N ASP A 30 10.12 15.86 15.34
CA ASP A 30 11.50 16.40 15.36
C ASP A 30 12.38 16.15 14.10
N ASP A 31 12.21 15.05 13.35
CA ASP A 31 13.21 14.64 12.33
C ASP A 31 13.08 15.29 10.94
N THR A 32 11.86 15.70 10.56
CA THR A 32 11.60 16.20 9.19
C THR A 32 12.27 17.56 8.95
N ASP A 33 12.32 18.39 9.98
CA ASP A 33 12.79 19.78 9.92
C ASP A 33 14.33 19.87 9.83
N ALA A 34 15.04 18.95 10.49
CA ALA A 34 16.50 18.84 10.41
C ALA A 34 16.97 18.34 9.04
N THR A 35 16.27 17.34 8.50
CA THR A 35 16.57 16.75 7.19
C THR A 35 16.38 17.77 6.06
N ALA A 36 15.31 18.56 6.11
CA ALA A 36 15.04 19.61 5.13
C ALA A 36 16.13 20.70 5.11
N LYS A 37 16.66 21.09 6.29
CA LYS A 37 17.75 22.08 6.40
C LYS A 37 19.07 21.57 5.80
N ILE A 38 19.41 20.30 6.03
CA ILE A 38 20.62 19.68 5.48
C ILE A 38 20.54 19.59 3.95
N ILE A 39 19.38 19.18 3.41
CA ILE A 39 19.17 19.09 1.97
C ILE A 39 19.20 20.49 1.34
N GLY A 40 18.55 21.48 1.96
CA GLY A 40 18.53 22.86 1.47
C GLY A 40 19.90 23.55 1.46
N ALA A 41 20.80 23.17 2.38
CA ALA A 41 22.17 23.69 2.43
C ALA A 41 23.14 22.99 1.48
N CYS A 42 22.74 21.86 0.88
CA CYS A 42 23.61 21.05 0.04
C CYS A 42 23.61 21.54 -1.43
N PRO A 43 24.77 21.74 -2.07
CA PRO A 43 24.84 22.05 -3.49
C PRO A 43 24.09 21.02 -4.36
N GLY A 44 23.30 21.49 -5.33
CA GLY A 44 22.43 20.62 -6.13
C GLY A 44 23.16 19.51 -6.90
N PHE A 45 24.43 19.69 -7.27
CA PHE A 45 25.23 18.64 -7.91
C PHE A 45 25.50 17.45 -6.99
N ILE A 46 25.68 17.70 -5.68
CA ILE A 46 25.88 16.65 -4.67
C ILE A 46 24.58 15.88 -4.47
N ILE A 47 23.45 16.58 -4.35
CA ILE A 47 22.12 15.94 -4.25
C ILE A 47 21.89 15.04 -5.47
N ARG A 48 22.18 15.54 -6.69
CA ARG A 48 22.02 14.76 -7.91
C ARG A 48 22.93 13.51 -7.93
N PHE A 49 24.16 13.64 -7.45
CA PHE A 49 25.07 12.49 -7.29
C PHE A 49 24.54 11.48 -6.28
N ILE A 50 24.02 11.92 -5.13
CA ILE A 50 23.44 11.05 -4.11
C ILE A 50 22.23 10.30 -4.66
N VAL A 51 21.29 10.99 -5.31
CA VAL A 51 20.09 10.37 -5.90
C VAL A 51 20.49 9.36 -6.98
N TRP A 52 21.44 9.71 -7.85
CA TRP A 52 21.97 8.77 -8.86
C TRP A 52 22.61 7.54 -8.21
N PHE A 53 23.43 7.74 -7.18
CA PHE A 53 24.10 6.66 -6.46
C PHE A 53 23.12 5.76 -5.73
N MET A 54 22.07 6.33 -5.12
CA MET A 54 20.98 5.57 -4.52
C MET A 54 20.23 4.72 -5.56
N GLY A 55 19.93 5.28 -6.74
CA GLY A 55 19.34 4.52 -7.84
C GLY A 55 20.24 3.38 -8.32
N PHE A 56 21.55 3.61 -8.40
CA PHE A 56 22.52 2.57 -8.73
C PHE A 56 22.54 1.44 -7.70
N LEU A 57 22.52 1.77 -6.41
CA LEU A 57 22.48 0.78 -5.33
C LEU A 57 21.16 -0.01 -5.33
N ASP A 58 20.03 0.67 -5.53
CA ASP A 58 18.72 0.05 -5.63
C ASP A 58 18.66 -0.98 -6.76
N TYR A 59 19.10 -0.57 -7.96
CA TYR A 59 19.15 -1.42 -9.14
C TYR A 59 19.98 -2.70 -8.91
N HIS A 60 21.09 -2.59 -8.18
CA HIS A 60 21.94 -3.73 -7.83
C HIS A 60 21.49 -4.47 -6.54
N ARG A 61 20.34 -4.12 -5.96
CA ARG A 61 19.82 -4.66 -4.68
C ARG A 61 20.81 -4.53 -3.51
N LYS A 62 21.66 -3.49 -3.56
CA LYS A 62 22.68 -3.15 -2.55
C LYS A 62 22.28 -1.95 -1.68
N MET A 63 20.99 -1.62 -1.63
CA MET A 63 20.49 -0.53 -0.81
C MET A 63 20.82 -0.80 0.69
N PRO A 64 21.43 0.16 1.40
CA PRO A 64 21.67 0.02 2.83
C PRO A 64 20.38 -0.26 3.60
N LYS A 65 20.42 -1.20 4.56
CA LYS A 65 19.22 -1.64 5.30
C LYS A 65 18.46 -0.50 5.97
N THR A 66 19.16 0.51 6.47
CA THR A 66 18.54 1.69 7.09
C THR A 66 17.69 2.47 6.09
N ILE A 67 18.23 2.73 4.89
CA ILE A 67 17.52 3.43 3.81
C ILE A 67 16.38 2.57 3.28
N TYR A 68 16.61 1.28 3.09
CA TYR A 68 15.59 0.32 2.66
C TYR A 68 14.40 0.31 3.65
N LYS A 69 14.66 0.29 4.96
CA LYS A 69 13.61 0.33 5.99
C LYS A 69 12.89 1.67 6.05
N ALA A 70 13.61 2.78 5.90
CA ALA A 70 13.01 4.12 5.91
C ALA A 70 12.20 4.43 4.63
N SER A 71 12.60 3.86 3.50
CA SER A 71 12.01 4.19 2.21
C SER A 71 10.57 3.63 2.06
N PRO A 72 9.58 4.46 1.68
CA PRO A 72 8.22 4.00 1.43
C PRO A 72 8.08 3.09 0.21
N PHE A 73 9.04 3.15 -0.73
CA PHE A 73 8.99 2.44 -2.02
C PHE A 73 9.57 1.02 -1.96
N HIS A 74 10.09 0.59 -0.81
CA HIS A 74 10.60 -0.75 -0.59
C HIS A 74 9.59 -1.56 0.24
N THR A 75 8.49 -1.93 -0.42
CA THR A 75 7.38 -2.73 0.11
C THR A 75 6.87 -3.66 -0.99
N SER A 76 5.98 -4.61 -0.69
CA SER A 76 5.26 -5.39 -1.70
C SER A 76 4.03 -4.64 -2.21
N ILE A 77 3.23 -4.13 -1.27
CA ILE A 77 2.00 -3.38 -1.51
C ILE A 77 2.10 -2.02 -0.83
N PHE A 78 1.65 -0.98 -1.51
CA PHE A 78 1.50 0.36 -0.97
C PHE A 78 0.03 0.79 -0.99
N ILE A 79 -0.50 1.20 0.16
CA ILE A 79 -1.90 1.64 0.30
C ILE A 79 -1.93 3.12 0.66
N THR A 80 -2.79 3.89 0.00
CA THR A 80 -2.98 5.31 0.28
C THR A 80 -4.46 5.66 0.47
N ASP A 81 -4.73 6.44 1.51
CA ASP A 81 -6.06 6.94 1.88
C ASP A 81 -6.23 8.40 1.41
N LEU A 82 -6.83 8.57 0.24
CA LEU A 82 -7.23 9.87 -0.29
C LEU A 82 -8.61 10.31 0.24
N GLY A 83 -9.36 9.37 0.83
CA GLY A 83 -10.64 9.65 1.47
C GLY A 83 -10.50 10.52 2.71
N SER A 84 -9.40 10.40 3.44
CA SER A 84 -9.05 11.28 4.58
C SER A 84 -8.95 12.76 4.18
N LEU A 85 -8.61 13.04 2.91
CA LEU A 85 -8.51 14.38 2.34
C LEU A 85 -9.80 14.83 1.62
N GLY A 86 -10.82 13.99 1.58
CA GLY A 86 -12.06 14.31 0.85
C GLY A 86 -11.98 14.10 -0.66
N ILE A 87 -10.99 13.35 -1.16
CA ILE A 87 -10.70 13.22 -2.60
C ILE A 87 -11.02 11.78 -3.08
N GLU A 88 -11.47 11.67 -4.33
CA GLU A 88 -11.60 10.40 -5.04
C GLU A 88 -10.22 9.77 -5.32
N PRO A 89 -10.13 8.43 -5.40
CA PRO A 89 -8.85 7.77 -5.58
C PRO A 89 -8.25 8.03 -6.98
N VAL A 90 -6.93 8.16 -7.07
CA VAL A 90 -6.19 8.28 -8.33
C VAL A 90 -5.29 7.08 -8.58
N TYR A 91 -5.01 6.81 -9.86
CA TYR A 91 -4.01 5.81 -10.25
C TYR A 91 -2.61 6.32 -9.92
N HIS A 92 -1.86 5.53 -9.14
CA HIS A 92 -0.46 5.79 -8.85
C HIS A 92 0.40 5.05 -9.88
N HIS A 93 1.41 5.72 -10.44
CA HIS A 93 2.37 5.04 -11.30
C HIS A 93 3.33 4.18 -10.46
N ILE A 94 3.87 3.14 -11.07
CA ILE A 94 4.89 2.31 -10.46
C ILE A 94 6.25 2.96 -10.71
N TYR A 95 7.01 3.13 -9.63
CA TYR A 95 8.34 3.72 -9.69
C TYR A 95 9.37 2.67 -10.11
N ASN A 96 10.41 3.12 -10.82
CA ASN A 96 11.61 2.31 -11.09
C ASN A 96 12.62 2.33 -9.92
N PHE A 97 12.18 2.75 -8.75
CA PHE A 97 12.98 2.82 -7.53
C PHE A 97 12.24 2.11 -6.41
N GLY A 98 12.91 1.16 -5.77
CA GLY A 98 12.34 0.28 -4.76
C GLY A 98 11.71 -0.98 -5.35
N THR A 99 10.88 -1.64 -4.55
CA THR A 99 10.33 -2.97 -4.82
C THR A 99 8.81 -3.02 -4.84
N THR A 100 8.12 -1.88 -4.70
CA THR A 100 6.65 -1.83 -4.69
C THR A 100 6.07 -2.36 -5.99
N SER A 101 5.30 -3.44 -5.90
CA SER A 101 4.70 -4.09 -7.06
C SER A 101 3.22 -3.77 -7.24
N ILE A 102 2.53 -3.39 -6.16
CA ILE A 102 1.10 -3.05 -6.20
C ILE A 102 0.87 -1.75 -5.43
N PHE A 103 0.19 -0.80 -6.08
CA PHE A 103 -0.35 0.40 -5.45
C PHE A 103 -1.87 0.33 -5.39
N ILE A 104 -2.42 0.60 -4.20
CA ILE A 104 -3.86 0.67 -3.95
C ILE A 104 -4.17 2.05 -3.39
N ALA A 105 -5.07 2.78 -4.04
CA ALA A 105 -5.62 4.03 -3.55
C ALA A 105 -7.11 3.87 -3.31
N PHE A 106 -7.58 4.37 -2.17
CA PHE A 106 -9.01 4.45 -1.88
C PHE A 106 -9.41 5.89 -1.55
N GLY A 107 -10.62 6.26 -1.95
CA GLY A 107 -11.14 7.62 -1.78
C GLY A 107 -12.26 7.71 -0.75
N THR A 108 -13.05 8.76 -0.88
CA THR A 108 -14.16 9.06 0.03
C THR A 108 -15.27 8.01 -0.03
N LYS A 109 -15.89 7.80 1.12
CA LYS A 109 -17.10 7.00 1.25
C LYS A 109 -18.26 7.81 0.67
N HIS A 110 -18.99 7.25 -0.27
CA HIS A 110 -20.19 7.87 -0.84
C HIS A 110 -21.38 6.90 -0.76
N LYS A 111 -22.59 7.44 -0.89
CA LYS A 111 -23.83 6.69 -0.87
C LYS A 111 -24.45 6.72 -2.25
N GLU A 112 -24.84 5.56 -2.76
CA GLU A 112 -25.56 5.45 -4.02
C GLU A 112 -26.83 4.63 -3.84
N LYS A 113 -27.87 5.00 -4.59
CA LYS A 113 -29.09 4.22 -4.69
C LYS A 113 -28.88 3.14 -5.75
N VAL A 114 -28.95 1.89 -5.34
CA VAL A 114 -28.82 0.73 -6.21
C VAL A 114 -30.08 -0.11 -6.18
N ILE A 115 -30.35 -0.81 -7.28
CA ILE A 115 -31.48 -1.74 -7.37
C ILE A 115 -30.99 -3.10 -6.88
N ASP A 116 -31.71 -3.69 -5.92
CA ASP A 116 -31.41 -5.03 -5.43
C ASP A 116 -31.97 -6.13 -6.36
N LYS A 117 -31.77 -7.40 -5.98
CA LYS A 117 -32.26 -8.55 -6.76
C LYS A 117 -33.79 -8.63 -6.83
N ASP A 118 -34.48 -7.97 -5.90
CA ASP A 118 -35.94 -7.98 -5.75
C ASP A 118 -36.57 -6.71 -6.35
N ASN A 119 -35.82 -5.93 -7.14
CA ASN A 119 -36.19 -4.67 -7.76
C ASN A 119 -36.52 -3.52 -6.79
N ASN A 120 -36.06 -3.58 -5.53
CA ASN A 120 -36.18 -2.47 -4.60
C ASN A 120 -35.01 -1.50 -4.73
N ILE A 121 -35.28 -0.21 -4.54
CA ILE A 121 -34.25 0.82 -4.47
C ILE A 121 -33.69 0.84 -3.04
N VAL A 122 -32.44 0.40 -2.89
CA VAL A 122 -31.73 0.39 -1.62
C VAL A 122 -30.55 1.36 -1.65
N GLU A 123 -30.32 2.07 -0.55
CA GLU A 123 -29.13 2.91 -0.39
C GLU A 123 -27.96 2.05 0.08
N ARG A 124 -26.84 2.09 -0.64
CA ARG A 124 -25.59 1.41 -0.25
C ARG A 124 -24.44 2.38 -0.16
N LYS A 125 -23.49 2.08 0.73
CA LYS A 125 -22.24 2.82 0.88
C LYS A 125 -21.18 2.17 -0.01
N PHE A 126 -20.44 2.99 -0.73
CA PHE A 126 -19.37 2.57 -1.62
C PHE A 126 -18.07 3.32 -1.28
N ILE A 127 -16.96 2.65 -1.57
CA ILE A 127 -15.61 3.22 -1.56
C ILE A 127 -15.01 2.85 -2.92
N ASN A 128 -14.59 3.86 -3.66
CA ASN A 128 -13.87 3.62 -4.90
C ASN A 128 -12.43 3.19 -4.59
N LEU A 129 -11.95 2.19 -5.33
CA LEU A 129 -10.58 1.69 -5.27
C LEU A 129 -9.92 1.86 -6.65
N ARG A 130 -8.66 2.30 -6.66
CA ARG A 130 -7.79 2.30 -7.84
C ARG A 130 -6.58 1.45 -7.53
N ILE A 131 -6.36 0.42 -8.33
CA ILE A 131 -5.25 -0.51 -8.16
C ILE A 131 -4.36 -0.44 -9.40
N VAL A 132 -3.05 -0.34 -9.19
CA VAL A 132 -2.02 -0.43 -10.23
C VAL A 132 -1.07 -1.55 -9.84
N GLY A 133 -0.93 -2.55 -10.71
CA GLY A 133 -0.03 -3.69 -10.52
C GLY A 133 1.10 -3.68 -11.55
N ASP A 134 2.25 -4.20 -11.16
CA ASP A 134 3.44 -4.30 -12.01
C ASP A 134 3.35 -5.53 -12.92
N GLU A 135 3.05 -5.31 -14.19
CA GLU A 135 2.95 -6.39 -15.19
C GLU A 135 4.29 -7.06 -15.51
N ARG A 136 5.42 -6.48 -15.08
CA ARG A 136 6.76 -7.06 -15.28
C ARG A 136 6.99 -8.31 -14.41
N ILE A 137 6.24 -8.44 -13.32
CA ILE A 137 6.38 -9.57 -12.38
C ILE A 137 5.27 -10.61 -12.54
N VAL A 138 4.09 -10.20 -12.99
CA VAL A 138 2.87 -11.00 -12.95
C VAL A 138 1.99 -10.60 -14.14
N ASP A 139 1.39 -11.58 -14.80
CA ASP A 139 0.53 -11.33 -15.96
C ASP A 139 -0.90 -10.90 -15.57
N GLY A 140 -1.67 -10.46 -16.57
CA GLY A 140 -3.07 -10.06 -16.36
C GLY A 140 -3.98 -11.20 -15.91
N PHE A 141 -3.67 -12.46 -16.23
CA PHE A 141 -4.49 -13.61 -15.86
C PHE A 141 -4.40 -13.91 -14.37
N TYR A 142 -3.19 -13.89 -13.83
CA TYR A 142 -2.93 -14.03 -12.40
C TYR A 142 -3.53 -12.86 -11.63
N PHE A 143 -3.34 -11.62 -12.08
CA PHE A 143 -3.97 -10.45 -11.46
C PHE A 143 -5.50 -10.53 -11.47
N ALA A 144 -6.12 -10.97 -12.57
CA ALA A 144 -7.58 -11.14 -12.63
C ALA A 144 -8.08 -12.15 -11.59
N SER A 145 -7.35 -13.26 -11.40
CA SER A 145 -7.67 -14.28 -10.40
C SER A 145 -7.51 -13.73 -8.97
N ALA A 146 -6.42 -13.03 -8.70
CA ALA A 146 -6.18 -12.39 -7.41
C ALA A 146 -7.23 -11.33 -7.07
N PHE A 147 -7.60 -10.46 -8.02
CA PHE A 147 -8.62 -9.43 -7.80
C PHE A 147 -10.03 -10.00 -7.65
N LYS A 148 -10.33 -11.13 -8.29
CA LYS A 148 -11.59 -11.86 -8.07
C LYS A 148 -11.67 -12.38 -6.64
N LEU A 149 -10.58 -12.95 -6.11
CA LEU A 149 -10.50 -13.37 -4.72
C LEU A 149 -10.61 -12.18 -3.76
N PHE A 150 -9.83 -11.12 -4.00
CA PHE A 150 -9.88 -9.88 -3.21
C PHE A 150 -11.30 -9.32 -3.13
N LYS A 151 -12.01 -9.20 -4.26
CA LYS A 151 -13.40 -8.75 -4.30
C LYS A 151 -14.33 -9.67 -3.50
N LYS A 152 -14.15 -10.99 -3.59
CA LYS A 152 -14.95 -11.96 -2.81
C LYS A 152 -14.75 -11.74 -1.31
N LEU A 153 -13.52 -11.58 -0.85
CA LEU A 153 -13.19 -11.34 0.56
C LEU A 153 -13.75 -10.00 1.06
N MET A 154 -13.71 -8.95 0.24
CA MET A 154 -14.31 -7.65 0.59
C MET A 154 -15.85 -7.69 0.70
N MET A 155 -16.50 -8.57 -0.06
CA MET A 155 -17.96 -8.76 0.01
C MET A 155 -18.38 -9.69 1.16
N HIS A 156 -17.45 -10.51 1.66
CA HIS A 156 -17.65 -11.51 2.70
C HIS A 156 -16.51 -11.45 3.74
N PRO A 157 -16.39 -10.33 4.48
CA PRO A 157 -15.28 -10.13 5.42
C PRO A 157 -15.28 -11.12 6.58
N GLU A 158 -16.42 -11.78 6.88
CA GLU A 158 -16.54 -12.84 7.88
C GLU A 158 -15.54 -13.99 7.64
N ALA A 159 -15.12 -14.21 6.40
CA ALA A 159 -14.10 -15.19 6.06
C ALA A 159 -12.69 -14.84 6.56
N LEU A 160 -12.46 -13.60 7.02
CA LEU A 160 -11.19 -13.09 7.53
C LEU A 160 -11.15 -13.03 9.07
N GLU A 161 -12.26 -13.35 9.75
CA GLU A 161 -12.32 -13.38 11.23
C GLU A 161 -11.64 -14.62 11.81
N VAL A 162 -11.42 -15.65 11.00
CA VAL A 162 -10.73 -16.88 11.37
C VAL A 162 -9.47 -17.07 10.53
N PRO A 163 -8.39 -17.64 11.09
CA PRO A 163 -7.20 -17.98 10.32
C PRO A 163 -7.55 -18.96 9.19
N PRO A 164 -6.82 -18.94 8.07
CA PRO A 164 -7.01 -19.90 6.99
C PRO A 164 -6.73 -21.33 7.48
N GLU A 165 -7.58 -22.28 7.07
CA GLU A 165 -7.42 -23.71 7.41
C GLU A 165 -6.07 -24.28 6.96
N LYS A 166 -5.53 -23.74 5.86
CA LYS A 166 -4.24 -24.12 5.32
C LYS A 166 -3.52 -22.90 4.75
N VAL A 167 -2.28 -22.71 5.17
CA VAL A 167 -1.33 -21.80 4.52
C VAL A 167 -0.68 -22.56 3.36
N ILE A 168 -0.85 -22.06 2.15
CA ILE A 168 -0.12 -22.54 0.98
C ILE A 168 1.08 -21.60 0.83
N GLU A 169 2.28 -22.12 1.04
CA GLU A 169 3.50 -21.37 0.77
C GLU A 169 3.67 -21.22 -0.74
N ASP A 170 4.15 -20.05 -1.17
CA ASP A 170 4.54 -19.85 -2.56
C ASP A 170 5.67 -20.82 -2.91
N MET A 171 5.65 -21.32 -4.15
CA MET A 171 6.73 -22.16 -4.66
C MET A 171 8.01 -21.30 -4.80
N GLU A 172 9.10 -21.72 -4.16
CA GLU A 172 10.42 -21.09 -4.31
C GLU A 172 10.94 -21.07 -5.76
#